data_AF-A0A3B9QXS8-F1
#
_entry.id   AF-A0A3B9QXS8-F1
#
_cell.length_a   1.000
_cell.length_b   1.000
_cell.length_c   1.000
_cell.angle_alpha   90.00
_cell.angle_beta   90.00
_cell.angle_gamma   90.00
#
_symmetry.space_group_name_H-M   'P 1'
#
loop_
_entity.id
_entity.type
_entity.pdbx_description
1 polymer ?
#
loop_
_entity_poly.entity_id
_entity_poly.type
_entity_poly.pdbx_seq_one_letter_code
_entity_poly.pdbx_strand_id
1 'polypeptide(L)'
;MSSPGPTATVVPKTDGTGMRGAGPDGEHRSRAATVVRVRVDGMTSPRPAGPADSSPNRFAARAVDLGAVKEAADARDRAKEEAVSGAPVALAAPVTAESFEQDLVVRSTQVPVIVQLGSSRAPGSDEMSQAFASSALEQTEPASWVFRYVDVDTVPEIAQAFGVQSVPTVLALAAGRPLTSFEGVQPPEQTDRFISAVLQATAGKLPGLPSTGEPAGDEESPADPRFTEAAEALDREDYVGAVALYDAVIDDVGAPAEDVSEAKAARATAVLLGRSADGSADDIDRMLLEGRRREAFDVLIDRMRTSAGDEKDAARTRLLGLFSLYDPADPEVIDARTRMASALF
;
A
#
# COMPACT_ATOMS: atom_id res chain seq x y z
N MET A 1 -57.56 -23.26 -19.49
CA MET A 1 -58.84 -22.50 -19.54
C MET A 1 -59.33 -22.31 -18.11
N SER A 2 -59.80 -21.10 -17.81
CA SER A 2 -60.61 -20.64 -16.66
C SER A 2 -60.35 -21.11 -15.21
N SER A 3 -60.12 -20.10 -14.36
CA SER A 3 -60.38 -20.07 -12.90
C SER A 3 -61.89 -20.09 -12.58
N PRO A 4 -62.35 -20.16 -11.31
CA PRO A 4 -62.44 -18.94 -10.48
C PRO A 4 -62.07 -19.12 -8.98
N GLY A 5 -61.85 -17.99 -8.28
CA GLY A 5 -61.85 -17.87 -6.81
C GLY A 5 -63.28 -17.71 -6.23
N PRO A 6 -63.53 -16.91 -5.16
CA PRO A 6 -62.65 -15.96 -4.46
C PRO A 6 -62.69 -16.02 -2.90
N THR A 7 -61.82 -15.25 -2.24
CA THR A 7 -62.04 -14.74 -0.86
C THR A 7 -61.50 -13.31 -0.75
N ALA A 8 -62.27 -12.39 -0.16
CA ALA A 8 -61.86 -10.99 0.05
C ALA A 8 -62.47 -10.42 1.34
N THR A 9 -61.64 -9.76 2.17
CA THR A 9 -61.97 -8.83 3.28
C THR A 9 -60.68 -8.05 3.57
N VAL A 10 -60.48 -6.83 3.04
CA VAL A 10 -60.81 -5.51 3.63
C VAL A 10 -59.80 -4.99 4.67
N VAL A 11 -59.38 -3.74 4.47
CA VAL A 11 -58.33 -2.96 5.18
C VAL A 11 -58.93 -2.25 6.43
N PRO A 12 -58.12 -1.61 7.31
CA PRO A 12 -57.83 -0.18 7.08
C PRO A 12 -56.41 0.30 7.43
N LYS A 13 -56.07 1.44 6.83
CA LYS A 13 -54.85 2.25 7.00
C LYS A 13 -55.01 3.17 8.24
N THR A 14 -53.93 3.44 8.96
CA THR A 14 -53.85 4.58 9.90
C THR A 14 -52.79 5.58 9.46
N ASP A 15 -53.16 6.86 9.54
CA ASP A 15 -52.35 8.02 9.17
C ASP A 15 -51.72 8.63 10.44
N GLY A 16 -50.59 9.34 10.30
CA GLY A 16 -49.74 9.73 11.44
C GLY A 16 -49.06 11.09 11.26
N THR A 17 -49.84 12.17 11.28
CA THR A 17 -49.36 13.56 11.13
C THR A 17 -49.25 14.28 12.48
N GLY A 18 -48.15 15.02 12.73
CA GLY A 18 -48.00 15.96 13.87
C GLY A 18 -46.55 16.44 14.09
N MET A 19 -46.15 17.63 13.60
CA MET A 19 -46.04 18.92 14.35
C MET A 19 -44.93 18.92 15.43
N ARG A 20 -43.75 19.56 15.24
CA ARG A 20 -43.38 21.01 15.24
C ARG A 20 -43.59 21.76 16.57
N GLY A 21 -42.51 22.38 17.07
CA GLY A 21 -42.44 23.35 18.19
C GLY A 21 -41.23 23.06 19.10
N ALA A 22 -40.07 23.72 19.00
CA ALA A 22 -39.73 25.11 19.36
C ALA A 22 -39.62 25.36 20.88
N GLY A 23 -38.46 25.87 21.35
CA GLY A 23 -38.15 26.22 22.75
C GLY A 23 -38.66 27.63 23.14
N PRO A 24 -37.96 28.43 23.98
CA PRO A 24 -36.56 28.29 24.48
C PRO A 24 -36.38 28.67 25.99
N ASP A 25 -35.12 28.86 26.44
CA ASP A 25 -34.58 29.75 27.51
C ASP A 25 -35.29 29.89 28.89
N GLY A 26 -34.64 30.23 30.02
CA GLY A 26 -33.25 30.59 30.30
C GLY A 26 -33.16 31.46 31.58
N GLU A 27 -32.15 31.21 32.42
CA GLU A 27 -31.58 32.11 33.44
C GLU A 27 -32.34 32.54 34.75
N HIS A 28 -31.55 32.54 35.85
CA HIS A 28 -31.27 33.66 36.77
C HIS A 28 -31.52 33.51 38.31
N ARG A 29 -30.53 34.03 39.07
CA ARG A 29 -30.46 34.48 40.50
C ARG A 29 -30.28 33.39 41.58
N SER A 30 -29.24 33.33 42.42
CA SER A 30 -28.33 34.29 43.14
C SER A 30 -28.70 34.51 44.62
N ARG A 31 -27.68 34.45 45.51
CA ARG A 31 -27.59 34.76 46.98
C ARG A 31 -27.35 33.53 47.87
N ALA A 32 -26.63 33.59 49.00
CA ALA A 32 -25.63 34.55 49.51
C ALA A 32 -24.83 33.87 50.65
N ALA A 33 -23.71 34.46 51.08
CA ALA A 33 -22.75 33.86 52.01
C ALA A 33 -23.22 33.77 53.48
N THR A 34 -22.63 32.85 54.26
CA THR A 34 -22.41 32.98 55.71
C THR A 34 -21.17 32.17 56.12
N VAL A 35 -20.30 32.76 56.93
CA VAL A 35 -19.09 32.13 57.50
C VAL A 35 -19.26 32.01 59.00
N VAL A 36 -19.04 30.82 59.57
CA VAL A 36 -18.89 30.62 61.02
C VAL A 36 -17.68 29.74 61.27
N ARG A 37 -16.75 30.23 62.09
CA ARG A 37 -15.60 29.45 62.60
C ARG A 37 -16.03 28.65 63.82
N VAL A 38 -15.58 27.40 63.93
CA VAL A 38 -15.43 26.72 65.23
C VAL A 38 -14.02 26.16 65.32
N ARG A 39 -13.44 26.27 66.52
CA ARG A 39 -12.08 25.89 66.90
C ARG A 39 -12.19 24.80 67.96
N VAL A 40 -11.46 23.70 67.81
CA VAL A 40 -11.30 22.69 68.86
C VAL A 40 -9.82 22.35 68.98
N ASP A 41 -9.37 22.16 70.21
CA ASP A 41 -7.98 22.09 70.65
C ASP A 41 -7.85 20.93 71.67
N GLY A 42 -6.65 20.35 71.84
CA GLY A 42 -6.35 19.31 72.84
C GLY A 42 -6.85 17.88 72.51
N MET A 43 -6.05 16.80 72.36
CA MET A 43 -4.86 16.27 73.06
C MET A 43 -5.19 15.20 74.12
N THR A 44 -4.90 13.92 73.84
CA THR A 44 -4.00 13.05 74.65
C THR A 44 -3.91 11.61 74.09
N SER A 45 -2.82 10.89 74.39
CA SER A 45 -2.38 9.63 73.74
C SER A 45 -2.77 8.34 74.50
N PRO A 46 -2.47 7.12 73.97
CA PRO A 46 -1.15 6.50 74.25
C PRO A 46 -0.51 5.66 73.11
N ARG A 47 0.79 5.37 73.28
CA ARG A 47 1.66 4.39 72.54
C ARG A 47 1.61 3.00 73.25
N PRO A 48 2.27 1.89 72.79
CA PRO A 48 3.23 1.66 71.67
C PRO A 48 2.79 0.45 70.77
N ALA A 49 3.58 -0.34 70.00
CA ALA A 49 5.03 -0.42 69.70
C ALA A 49 5.34 -1.10 68.33
N GLY A 50 6.24 -0.50 67.53
CA GLY A 50 7.15 -1.16 66.54
C GLY A 50 6.59 -1.89 65.29
N PRO A 51 7.44 -2.18 64.28
CA PRO A 51 8.51 -1.34 63.71
C PRO A 51 8.04 -0.67 62.40
N ALA A 52 8.47 0.56 62.14
CA ALA A 52 8.14 1.28 60.90
C ALA A 52 9.38 1.90 60.25
N ASP A 53 9.44 1.79 58.92
CA ASP A 53 10.31 2.49 57.97
C ASP A 53 11.80 2.58 58.29
N SER A 54 12.50 1.51 57.94
CA SER A 54 13.76 1.67 57.21
C SER A 54 13.47 2.34 55.86
N SER A 55 13.54 3.67 55.78
CA SER A 55 13.48 4.41 54.52
C SER A 55 14.60 3.95 53.59
N PRO A 56 14.34 3.26 52.46
CA PRO A 56 15.35 3.05 51.44
C PRO A 56 15.47 4.35 50.66
N ASN A 57 16.70 4.82 50.42
CA ASN A 57 16.95 5.93 49.50
C ASN A 57 16.39 5.60 48.10
N ARG A 58 15.19 6.09 47.77
CA ARG A 58 14.60 6.00 46.41
C ARG A 58 15.24 7.00 45.43
N PHE A 59 16.55 7.17 45.55
CA PHE A 59 17.40 7.88 44.60
C PHE A 59 18.57 7.00 44.16
N ALA A 60 18.32 5.68 44.04
CA ALA A 60 18.94 4.92 42.98
C ALA A 60 18.33 5.43 41.66
N ALA A 61 18.97 6.44 41.07
CA ALA A 61 18.61 6.91 39.74
C ALA A 61 18.60 5.69 38.81
N ARG A 62 17.55 5.58 37.98
CA ARG A 62 17.50 4.57 36.92
C ARG A 62 18.80 4.70 36.12
N ALA A 63 19.67 3.71 36.23
CA ALA A 63 20.74 3.53 35.27
C ALA A 63 20.01 3.29 33.94
N VAL A 64 19.95 4.34 33.12
CA VAL A 64 19.60 4.19 31.70
C VAL A 64 20.63 3.22 31.17
N ASP A 65 20.19 2.05 30.73
CA ASP A 65 21.10 1.09 30.15
C ASP A 65 21.61 1.67 28.83
N LEU A 66 22.81 2.24 28.89
CA LEU A 66 23.47 2.84 27.74
C LEU A 66 23.85 1.77 26.71
N GLY A 67 23.85 0.48 27.09
CA GLY A 67 23.87 -0.65 26.16
C GLY A 67 22.58 -0.68 25.35
N ALA A 68 21.41 -0.77 25.99
CA ALA A 68 20.11 -0.81 25.29
C ALA A 68 19.83 0.44 24.44
N VAL A 69 20.22 1.64 24.92
CA VAL A 69 20.09 2.89 24.13
C VAL A 69 21.06 2.91 22.95
N LYS A 70 22.28 2.37 23.12
CA LYS A 70 23.23 2.23 22.02
C LYS A 70 22.78 1.15 21.03
N GLU A 71 22.27 0.01 21.48
CA GLU A 71 21.74 -1.04 20.61
C GLU A 71 20.55 -0.53 19.78
N ALA A 72 19.68 0.28 20.38
CA ALA A 72 18.60 0.97 19.67
C ALA A 72 19.11 2.04 18.68
N ALA A 73 20.21 2.75 18.99
CA ALA A 73 20.85 3.69 18.07
C ALA A 73 21.55 2.94 16.91
N ASP A 74 22.38 1.95 17.22
CA ASP A 74 23.07 1.08 16.26
C ASP A 74 22.06 0.29 15.38
N ALA A 75 20.85 0.01 15.86
CA ALA A 75 19.75 -0.56 15.07
C ALA A 75 19.05 0.48 14.19
N ARG A 76 18.87 1.73 14.66
CA ARG A 76 18.33 2.83 13.86
C ARG A 76 19.28 3.30 12.76
N ASP A 77 20.58 3.27 13.04
CA ASP A 77 21.60 3.63 12.06
C ASP A 77 21.81 2.50 11.04
N ARG A 78 21.77 1.21 11.47
CA ARG A 78 21.63 0.08 10.52
C ARG A 78 20.37 0.16 9.67
N ALA A 79 19.19 0.42 10.25
CA ALA A 79 17.96 0.59 9.48
C ALA A 79 17.99 1.79 8.50
N LYS A 80 18.83 2.80 8.75
CA LYS A 80 19.09 3.90 7.81
C LYS A 80 20.11 3.53 6.73
N GLU A 81 21.14 2.76 7.07
CA GLU A 81 22.11 2.23 6.09
C GLU A 81 21.47 1.17 5.18
N GLU A 82 20.53 0.38 5.69
CA GLU A 82 19.65 -0.56 4.98
C GLU A 82 18.52 0.14 4.18
N ALA A 83 18.26 1.43 4.46
CA ALA A 83 17.36 2.27 3.65
C ALA A 83 18.08 3.04 2.53
N VAL A 84 19.42 3.06 2.53
CA VAL A 84 20.27 3.78 1.55
C VAL A 84 21.09 2.83 0.69
N SER A 85 21.49 1.67 1.20
CA SER A 85 21.93 0.52 0.40
C SER A 85 20.75 -0.44 0.25
N GLY A 86 20.61 -1.10 -0.91
CA GLY A 86 19.52 -2.05 -1.19
C GLY A 86 19.68 -3.37 -0.43
N ALA A 87 19.67 -3.32 0.90
CA ALA A 87 19.86 -4.46 1.79
C ALA A 87 18.64 -5.40 1.77
N PRO A 88 18.84 -6.71 2.04
CA PRO A 88 17.77 -7.71 1.98
C PRO A 88 16.66 -7.37 2.97
N VAL A 89 15.42 -7.31 2.47
CA VAL A 89 14.24 -6.97 3.26
C VAL A 89 13.89 -8.16 4.17
N ALA A 90 13.87 -7.95 5.49
CA ALA A 90 13.47 -8.98 6.43
C ALA A 90 12.01 -9.41 6.20
N LEU A 91 11.80 -10.70 5.91
CA LEU A 91 10.48 -11.28 5.66
C LEU A 91 9.61 -11.32 6.93
N ALA A 92 10.22 -11.39 8.10
CA ALA A 92 9.58 -11.25 9.41
C ALA A 92 10.38 -10.26 10.26
N ALA A 93 9.72 -9.21 10.78
CA ALA A 93 10.37 -8.21 11.65
C ALA A 93 9.39 -7.59 12.66
N PRO A 94 9.87 -7.15 13.84
CA PRO A 94 9.10 -6.28 14.72
C PRO A 94 9.02 -4.86 14.16
N VAL A 95 7.91 -4.16 14.41
CA VAL A 95 7.69 -2.77 14.03
C VAL A 95 7.87 -1.87 15.24
N THR A 96 8.57 -0.75 15.03
CA THR A 96 8.73 0.33 16.02
C THR A 96 7.94 1.56 15.59
N ALA A 97 7.74 2.52 16.50
CA ALA A 97 7.13 3.80 16.16
C ALA A 97 7.89 4.51 15.01
N GLU A 98 9.23 4.39 14.98
CA GLU A 98 10.06 4.98 13.93
C GLU A 98 10.06 4.17 12.62
N SER A 99 9.91 2.84 12.66
CA SER A 99 9.91 2.02 11.44
C SER A 99 8.52 1.83 10.80
N PHE A 100 7.44 2.16 11.52
CA PHE A 100 6.03 2.04 11.09
C PHE A 100 5.76 2.50 9.65
N GLU A 101 6.21 3.70 9.27
CA GLU A 101 5.95 4.25 7.94
C GLU A 101 6.62 3.41 6.84
N GLN A 102 7.87 3.00 7.07
CA GLN A 102 8.63 2.18 6.12
C GLN A 102 8.13 0.74 6.06
N ASP A 103 7.89 0.11 7.21
CA ASP A 103 7.55 -1.31 7.35
C ASP A 103 6.09 -1.64 7.05
N LEU A 104 5.16 -0.70 7.27
CA LEU A 104 3.73 -0.91 7.04
C LEU A 104 3.20 -0.11 5.86
N VAL A 105 3.46 1.20 5.81
CA VAL A 105 2.85 2.06 4.77
C VAL A 105 3.57 1.85 3.44
N VAL A 106 4.87 2.17 3.37
CA VAL A 106 5.69 2.02 2.15
C VAL A 106 5.78 0.55 1.74
N ARG A 107 6.07 -0.36 2.67
CA ARG A 107 6.15 -1.80 2.34
C ARG A 107 4.87 -2.36 1.75
N SER A 108 3.69 -1.93 2.22
CA SER A 108 2.41 -2.40 1.67
C SER A 108 2.14 -1.92 0.25
N THR A 109 2.87 -0.93 -0.28
CA THR A 109 2.82 -0.59 -1.71
C THR A 109 3.70 -1.50 -2.58
N GLN A 110 4.52 -2.36 -1.98
CA GLN A 110 5.43 -3.30 -2.65
C GLN A 110 4.92 -4.74 -2.60
N VAL A 111 4.53 -5.22 -1.42
CA VAL A 111 3.97 -6.56 -1.17
C VAL A 111 2.93 -6.49 -0.05
N PRO A 112 2.00 -7.44 0.06
CA PRO A 112 1.06 -7.50 1.17
C PRO A 112 1.80 -7.63 2.51
N VAL A 113 1.45 -6.78 3.47
CA VAL A 113 2.03 -6.81 4.81
C VAL A 113 1.00 -7.41 5.77
N ILE A 114 1.32 -8.56 6.35
CA ILE A 114 0.53 -9.21 7.39
C ILE A 114 1.03 -8.70 8.75
N VAL A 115 0.21 -7.89 9.41
CA VAL A 115 0.52 -7.23 10.68
C VAL A 115 -0.20 -7.94 11.81
N GLN A 116 0.55 -8.49 12.77
CA GLN A 116 -0.01 -8.92 14.05
C GLN A 116 0.16 -7.82 15.08
N LEU A 117 -0.94 -7.31 15.61
CA LEU A 117 -0.97 -6.47 16.81
C LEU A 117 -1.15 -7.38 18.03
N GLY A 118 -0.11 -7.48 18.85
CA GLY A 118 -0.01 -8.44 19.95
C GLY A 118 0.56 -7.84 21.24
N SER A 119 0.65 -8.69 22.25
CA SER A 119 1.29 -8.40 23.55
C SER A 119 1.72 -9.74 24.16
N SER A 120 2.89 -9.78 24.78
CA SER A 120 3.39 -10.95 25.53
C SER A 120 2.52 -11.34 26.74
N ARG A 121 1.54 -10.49 27.09
CA ARG A 121 0.56 -10.73 28.16
C ARG A 121 -0.73 -11.39 27.65
N ALA A 122 -0.93 -11.44 26.33
CA ALA A 122 -2.12 -12.01 25.70
C ALA A 122 -1.92 -13.51 25.40
N PRO A 123 -2.82 -14.41 25.86
CA PRO A 123 -2.68 -15.85 25.63
C PRO A 123 -2.54 -16.21 24.15
N GLY A 124 -1.50 -16.99 23.82
CA GLY A 124 -1.22 -17.47 22.45
C GLY A 124 -0.74 -16.40 21.46
N SER A 125 -0.47 -15.16 21.90
CA SER A 125 0.03 -14.10 21.01
C SER A 125 1.44 -14.41 20.48
N ASP A 126 2.33 -14.85 21.36
CA ASP A 126 3.71 -15.20 21.00
C ASP A 126 3.77 -16.45 20.09
N GLU A 127 2.92 -17.45 20.35
CA GLU A 127 2.79 -18.68 19.55
C GLU A 127 2.29 -18.36 18.14
N MET A 128 1.27 -17.51 18.01
CA MET A 128 0.81 -16.99 16.72
C MET A 128 1.92 -16.23 15.97
N SER A 129 2.66 -15.36 16.67
CA SER A 129 3.71 -14.56 16.04
C SER A 129 4.87 -15.42 15.54
N GLN A 130 5.18 -16.51 16.24
CA GLN A 130 6.19 -17.50 15.82
C GLN A 130 5.70 -18.31 14.61
N ALA A 131 4.41 -18.64 14.54
CA ALA A 131 3.81 -19.32 13.39
C ALA A 131 3.91 -18.44 12.13
N PHE A 132 3.44 -17.19 12.19
CA PHE A 132 3.56 -16.27 11.05
C PHE A 132 5.00 -15.98 10.65
N ALA A 133 5.91 -15.80 11.61
CA ALA A 133 7.33 -15.57 11.31
C ALA A 133 7.95 -16.78 10.60
N SER A 134 7.62 -18.00 11.04
CA SER A 134 8.06 -19.24 10.37
C SER A 134 7.50 -19.32 8.95
N SER A 135 6.18 -19.17 8.77
CA SER A 135 5.56 -19.22 7.45
C SER A 135 6.04 -18.13 6.48
N ALA A 136 6.43 -16.96 6.99
CA ALA A 136 7.03 -15.90 6.17
C ALA A 136 8.45 -16.24 5.70
N LEU A 137 9.22 -17.01 6.50
CA LEU A 137 10.57 -17.47 6.19
C LEU A 137 10.61 -18.77 5.38
N GLU A 138 9.52 -19.54 5.37
CA GLU A 138 9.34 -20.76 4.57
C GLU A 138 8.86 -20.48 3.13
N GLN A 139 8.66 -19.21 2.77
CA GLN A 139 8.32 -18.82 1.41
C GLN A 139 9.45 -19.17 0.43
N THR A 140 9.06 -19.59 -0.77
CA THR A 140 9.96 -19.58 -1.93
C THR A 140 10.19 -18.12 -2.33
N GLU A 141 11.43 -17.75 -2.67
CA GLU A 141 11.67 -16.46 -3.32
C GLU A 141 10.99 -16.43 -4.71
N PRO A 142 10.41 -15.29 -5.12
CA PRO A 142 10.42 -14.01 -4.43
C PRO A 142 9.33 -13.97 -3.35
N ALA A 143 9.66 -13.48 -2.15
CA ALA A 143 8.72 -13.48 -1.04
C ALA A 143 7.41 -12.70 -1.36
N SER A 144 6.33 -13.46 -1.52
CA SER A 144 5.01 -12.98 -1.96
C SER A 144 4.26 -12.10 -0.94
N TRP A 145 4.64 -12.16 0.34
CA TRP A 145 4.16 -11.30 1.42
C TRP A 145 5.22 -11.16 2.51
N VAL A 146 5.04 -10.21 3.44
CA VAL A 146 5.91 -10.09 4.63
C VAL A 146 5.12 -10.01 5.93
N PHE A 147 5.69 -10.56 7.00
CA PHE A 147 5.14 -10.50 8.34
C PHE A 147 5.72 -9.32 9.14
N ARG A 148 4.87 -8.67 9.93
CA ARG A 148 5.23 -7.59 10.84
C ARG A 148 4.53 -7.74 12.20
N TYR A 149 5.31 -7.75 13.28
CA TYR A 149 4.77 -7.81 14.65
C TYR A 149 4.78 -6.43 15.30
N VAL A 150 3.64 -6.01 15.86
CA VAL A 150 3.48 -4.76 16.63
C VAL A 150 3.16 -5.12 18.08
N ASP A 151 4.05 -4.75 19.00
CA ASP A 151 3.74 -4.81 20.44
C ASP A 151 2.90 -3.59 20.85
N VAL A 152 1.63 -3.83 21.17
CA VAL A 152 0.70 -2.76 21.59
C VAL A 152 1.00 -2.22 22.99
N ASP A 153 1.81 -2.93 23.79
CA ASP A 153 2.25 -2.45 25.10
C ASP A 153 3.37 -1.41 24.98
N THR A 154 4.14 -1.48 23.88
CA THR A 154 5.24 -0.57 23.57
C THR A 154 4.81 0.56 22.62
N VAL A 155 3.93 0.28 21.65
CA VAL A 155 3.49 1.26 20.61
C VAL A 155 1.95 1.29 20.48
N PRO A 156 1.21 1.70 21.52
CA PRO A 156 -0.26 1.66 21.56
C PRO A 156 -0.96 2.54 20.51
N GLU A 157 -0.30 3.58 20.00
CA GLU A 157 -0.81 4.47 18.96
C GLU A 157 -1.11 3.76 17.64
N ILE A 158 -0.36 2.70 17.30
CA ILE A 158 -0.60 1.90 16.08
C ILE A 158 -1.93 1.14 16.20
N ALA A 159 -2.21 0.54 17.35
CA ALA A 159 -3.48 -0.15 17.61
C ALA A 159 -4.67 0.80 17.56
N GLN A 160 -4.51 2.03 18.07
CA GLN A 160 -5.52 3.08 17.99
C GLN A 160 -5.77 3.54 16.56
N ALA A 161 -4.71 3.72 15.75
CA ALA A 161 -4.81 4.14 14.35
C ALA A 161 -5.58 3.11 13.48
N PHE A 162 -5.40 1.82 13.75
CA PHE A 162 -6.14 0.75 13.09
C PHE A 162 -7.49 0.39 13.74
N GLY A 163 -7.88 1.05 14.83
CA GLY A 163 -9.16 0.84 15.51
C GLY A 163 -9.31 -0.53 16.20
N VAL A 164 -8.19 -1.14 16.61
CA VAL A 164 -8.14 -2.49 17.18
C VAL A 164 -8.75 -2.51 18.58
N GLN A 165 -9.69 -3.45 18.81
CA GLN A 165 -10.47 -3.55 20.06
C GLN A 165 -10.00 -4.66 21.00
N SER A 166 -9.36 -5.70 20.46
CA SER A 166 -8.83 -6.84 21.20
C SER A 166 -7.43 -7.23 20.69
N VAL A 167 -6.68 -8.01 21.47
CA VAL A 167 -5.39 -8.58 21.04
C VAL A 167 -5.30 -10.07 21.40
N PRO A 168 -4.65 -10.91 20.58
CA PRO A 168 -4.03 -10.57 19.29
C PRO A 168 -5.06 -10.26 18.18
N THR A 169 -4.73 -9.30 17.32
CA THR A 169 -5.47 -9.01 16.08
C THR A 169 -4.51 -9.06 14.90
N VAL A 170 -4.91 -9.71 13.82
CA VAL A 170 -4.12 -9.77 12.57
C VAL A 170 -4.82 -8.93 11.50
N LEU A 171 -4.03 -8.12 10.79
CA LEU A 171 -4.46 -7.17 9.79
C LEU A 171 -3.64 -7.36 8.51
N ALA A 172 -4.29 -7.41 7.35
CA ALA A 172 -3.60 -7.38 6.07
C ALA A 172 -3.61 -5.95 5.51
N LEU A 173 -2.43 -5.43 5.15
CA LEU A 173 -2.25 -4.14 4.50
C LEU A 173 -1.79 -4.32 3.05
N ALA A 174 -2.37 -3.55 2.14
CA ALA A 174 -1.90 -3.40 0.75
C ALA A 174 -2.18 -1.98 0.25
N ALA A 175 -1.29 -1.43 -0.59
CA ALA A 175 -1.36 -0.07 -1.12
C ALA A 175 -1.64 1.02 -0.05
N GLY A 176 -1.01 0.88 1.13
CA GLY A 176 -1.19 1.79 2.27
C GLY A 176 -2.53 1.67 3.01
N ARG A 177 -3.31 0.60 2.78
CA ARG A 177 -4.68 0.44 3.31
C ARG A 177 -4.95 -0.94 3.91
N PRO A 178 -5.74 -1.01 5.00
CA PRO A 178 -6.36 -2.27 5.45
C PRO A 178 -7.22 -2.94 4.37
N LEU A 179 -6.98 -4.22 4.13
CA LEU A 179 -7.82 -5.08 3.28
C LEU A 179 -8.83 -5.89 4.10
N THR A 180 -8.34 -6.57 5.14
CA THR A 180 -9.09 -7.54 5.94
C THR A 180 -8.36 -7.80 7.27
N SER A 181 -9.09 -8.27 8.27
CA SER A 181 -8.56 -8.59 9.60
C SER A 181 -9.31 -9.75 10.27
N PHE A 182 -8.68 -10.36 11.26
CA PHE A 182 -9.33 -11.24 12.22
C PHE A 182 -8.81 -10.99 13.64
N GLU A 183 -9.63 -11.35 14.63
CA GLU A 183 -9.31 -11.23 16.06
C GLU A 183 -9.12 -12.63 16.69
N GLY A 184 -8.22 -12.71 17.68
CA GLY A 184 -7.95 -13.92 18.45
C GLY A 184 -7.12 -14.98 17.71
N VAL A 185 -6.70 -16.01 18.46
CA VAL A 185 -5.89 -17.12 17.95
C VAL A 185 -6.73 -18.04 17.07
N GLN A 186 -6.23 -18.32 15.86
CA GLN A 186 -6.91 -19.13 14.85
C GLN A 186 -6.13 -20.41 14.53
N PRO A 187 -6.79 -21.49 14.08
CA PRO A 187 -6.12 -22.69 13.58
C PRO A 187 -5.26 -22.39 12.34
N PRO A 188 -4.16 -23.14 12.10
CA PRO A 188 -3.29 -22.96 10.94
C PRO A 188 -4.06 -22.92 9.61
N GLU A 189 -5.04 -23.81 9.44
CA GLU A 189 -5.83 -23.90 8.19
C GLU A 189 -6.74 -22.69 7.94
N GLN A 190 -6.99 -21.87 8.96
CA GLN A 190 -7.68 -20.59 8.79
C GLN A 190 -6.68 -19.48 8.48
N THR A 191 -5.50 -19.48 9.12
CA THR A 191 -4.39 -18.57 8.82
C THR A 191 -3.92 -18.70 7.38
N ASP A 192 -3.71 -19.92 6.89
CA ASP A 192 -3.31 -20.19 5.50
C ASP A 192 -4.34 -19.68 4.50
N ARG A 193 -5.64 -19.86 4.81
CA ARG A 193 -6.75 -19.33 3.99
C ARG A 193 -6.81 -17.82 4.00
N PHE A 194 -6.52 -17.18 5.13
CA PHE A 194 -6.45 -15.73 5.24
C PHE A 194 -5.31 -15.17 4.38
N ILE A 195 -4.10 -15.73 4.50
CA ILE A 195 -2.95 -15.36 3.67
C ILE A 195 -3.27 -15.59 2.18
N SER A 196 -3.79 -16.78 1.83
CA SER A 196 -4.17 -17.11 0.44
C SER A 196 -5.19 -16.12 -0.15
N ALA A 197 -6.19 -15.71 0.64
CA ALA A 197 -7.20 -14.75 0.19
C ALA A 197 -6.62 -13.33 0.02
N VAL A 198 -5.67 -12.94 0.88
CA VAL A 198 -4.93 -11.66 0.75
C VAL A 198 -4.06 -11.65 -0.50
N LEU A 199 -3.30 -12.73 -0.74
CA LEU A 199 -2.50 -12.91 -1.95
C LEU A 199 -3.37 -12.88 -3.20
N GLN A 200 -4.48 -13.62 -3.24
CA GLN A 200 -5.41 -13.59 -4.37
C GLN A 200 -6.03 -12.20 -4.60
N ALA A 201 -6.29 -11.43 -3.53
CA ALA A 201 -6.82 -10.08 -3.64
C ALA A 201 -5.77 -9.06 -4.15
N THR A 202 -4.47 -9.36 -4.06
CA THR A 202 -3.35 -8.46 -4.35
C THR A 202 -2.48 -8.88 -5.55
N ALA A 203 -2.67 -10.10 -6.07
CA ALA A 203 -2.03 -10.61 -7.27
C ALA A 203 -2.12 -9.62 -8.45
N GLY A 204 -0.98 -9.34 -9.10
CA GLY A 204 -0.86 -8.41 -10.22
C GLY A 204 -1.15 -6.93 -9.89
N LYS A 205 -1.10 -6.52 -8.61
CA LYS A 205 -1.41 -5.14 -8.18
C LYS A 205 -0.29 -4.44 -7.41
N LEU A 206 0.77 -5.17 -7.06
CA LEU A 206 1.89 -4.66 -6.27
C LEU A 206 3.20 -5.11 -6.95
N PRO A 207 4.23 -4.24 -7.01
CA PRO A 207 5.44 -4.43 -7.82
C PRO A 207 6.50 -5.38 -7.21
N GLY A 208 6.24 -6.02 -6.08
CA GLY A 208 7.19 -6.93 -5.43
C GLY A 208 8.22 -6.23 -4.52
N LEU A 209 9.02 -7.03 -3.83
CA LEU A 209 10.17 -6.56 -3.04
C LEU A 209 11.38 -6.32 -3.97
N PRO A 210 12.24 -5.32 -3.68
CA PRO A 210 13.47 -5.13 -4.41
C PRO A 210 14.50 -6.21 -4.04
N SER A 211 14.82 -7.10 -4.98
CA SER A 211 15.87 -8.12 -4.80
C SER A 211 17.26 -7.49 -4.80
N THR A 212 18.09 -7.88 -3.83
CA THR A 212 19.47 -7.39 -3.70
C THR A 212 20.41 -8.13 -4.66
N GLY A 213 20.67 -7.58 -5.85
CA GLY A 213 21.90 -7.93 -6.57
C GLY A 213 21.90 -8.08 -8.07
N GLU A 214 20.86 -7.70 -8.81
CA GLU A 214 20.93 -7.57 -10.28
C GLU A 214 19.96 -6.46 -10.77
N PRO A 215 20.23 -5.78 -11.90
CA PRO A 215 19.32 -4.78 -12.43
C PRO A 215 18.11 -5.47 -13.04
N ALA A 216 16.93 -5.30 -12.42
CA ALA A 216 15.61 -5.64 -12.97
C ALA A 216 15.60 -6.91 -13.85
N GLY A 217 15.78 -8.07 -13.22
CA GLY A 217 15.38 -9.36 -13.80
C GLY A 217 14.04 -9.76 -13.22
N ASP A 218 13.03 -9.86 -14.08
CA ASP A 218 11.67 -10.22 -13.72
C ASP A 218 11.62 -11.65 -13.15
N GLU A 219 10.84 -11.86 -12.08
CA GLU A 219 10.46 -13.22 -11.66
C GLU A 219 9.23 -13.63 -12.46
N GLU A 220 9.52 -14.07 -13.69
CA GLU A 220 8.61 -14.54 -14.72
C GLU A 220 7.51 -15.46 -14.15
N SER A 221 6.24 -15.03 -14.28
CA SER A 221 5.22 -15.99 -14.71
C SER A 221 5.79 -16.65 -15.97
N PRO A 222 5.89 -18.00 -16.03
CA PRO A 222 6.82 -18.70 -16.93
C PRO A 222 6.74 -18.12 -18.32
N ALA A 223 7.77 -17.35 -18.69
CA ALA A 223 7.63 -16.34 -19.73
C ALA A 223 7.09 -16.98 -21.00
N ASP A 224 6.12 -16.31 -21.62
CA ASP A 224 5.65 -16.75 -22.91
C ASP A 224 6.87 -16.87 -23.83
N PRO A 225 7.15 -18.04 -24.44
CA PRO A 225 8.39 -18.25 -25.18
C PRO A 225 8.58 -17.25 -26.32
N ARG A 226 7.50 -16.58 -26.76
CA ARG A 226 7.54 -15.44 -27.69
C ARG A 226 8.39 -14.27 -27.19
N PHE A 227 8.49 -14.02 -25.88
CA PHE A 227 9.39 -12.98 -25.33
C PHE A 227 10.86 -13.36 -25.49
N THR A 228 11.23 -14.61 -25.19
CA THR A 228 12.59 -15.12 -25.41
C THR A 228 12.95 -15.11 -26.91
N GLU A 229 12.05 -15.60 -27.77
CA GLU A 229 12.24 -15.54 -29.23
C GLU A 229 12.35 -14.09 -29.75
N ALA A 230 11.63 -13.13 -29.15
CA ALA A 230 11.71 -11.72 -29.52
C ALA A 230 13.02 -11.07 -29.06
N ALA A 231 13.52 -11.42 -27.87
CA ALA A 231 14.84 -11.00 -27.40
C ALA A 231 15.95 -11.54 -28.33
N GLU A 232 15.91 -12.83 -28.69
CA GLU A 232 16.84 -13.42 -29.68
C GLU A 232 16.72 -12.79 -31.08
N ALA A 233 15.55 -12.23 -31.44
CA ALA A 233 15.39 -11.45 -32.66
C ALA A 233 16.03 -10.06 -32.54
N LEU A 234 15.85 -9.35 -31.41
CA LEU A 234 16.50 -8.07 -31.15
C LEU A 234 18.04 -8.18 -31.12
N ASP A 235 18.60 -9.23 -30.52
CA ASP A 235 20.04 -9.52 -30.49
C ASP A 235 20.63 -9.76 -31.89
N ARG A 236 19.80 -10.22 -32.83
CA ARG A 236 20.15 -10.40 -34.25
C ARG A 236 19.85 -9.17 -35.12
N GLU A 237 19.50 -8.03 -34.51
CA GLU A 237 19.04 -6.80 -35.16
C GLU A 237 17.78 -7.02 -36.05
N ASP A 238 17.04 -8.10 -35.81
CA ASP A 238 15.80 -8.49 -36.51
C ASP A 238 14.59 -7.82 -35.86
N TYR A 239 14.58 -6.48 -35.89
CA TYR A 239 13.53 -5.67 -35.28
C TYR A 239 12.13 -5.96 -35.86
N VAL A 240 12.05 -6.38 -37.12
CA VAL A 240 10.79 -6.76 -37.78
C VAL A 240 10.28 -8.11 -37.24
N GLY A 241 11.18 -9.10 -37.05
CA GLY A 241 10.84 -10.36 -36.40
C GLY A 241 10.39 -10.16 -34.95
N ALA A 242 11.11 -9.34 -34.18
CA ALA A 242 10.75 -9.01 -32.79
C ALA A 242 9.35 -8.35 -32.70
N VAL A 243 9.05 -7.37 -33.55
CA VAL A 243 7.73 -6.72 -33.60
C VAL A 243 6.62 -7.73 -33.90
N ALA A 244 6.83 -8.68 -34.83
CA ALA A 244 5.84 -9.70 -35.16
C ALA A 244 5.57 -10.69 -34.01
N LEU A 245 6.59 -11.01 -33.20
CA LEU A 245 6.45 -11.86 -32.02
C LEU A 245 5.68 -11.16 -30.89
N TYR A 246 5.96 -9.87 -30.64
CA TYR A 246 5.17 -9.08 -29.68
C TYR A 246 3.72 -8.83 -30.16
N ASP A 247 3.50 -8.57 -31.46
CA ASP A 247 2.14 -8.49 -32.03
C ASP A 247 1.37 -9.80 -31.81
N ALA A 248 2.03 -10.96 -31.93
CA ALA A 248 1.39 -12.24 -31.63
C ALA A 248 0.98 -12.40 -30.16
N VAL A 249 1.73 -11.85 -29.20
CA VAL A 249 1.34 -11.81 -27.77
C VAL A 249 0.14 -10.86 -27.57
N ILE A 250 0.16 -9.69 -28.21
CA ILE A 250 -0.90 -8.67 -28.09
C ILE A 250 -2.24 -9.14 -28.67
N ASP A 251 -2.21 -9.89 -29.76
CA ASP A 251 -3.41 -10.44 -30.42
C ASP A 251 -3.95 -11.71 -29.73
N ASP A 252 -3.23 -12.28 -28.75
CA ASP A 252 -3.65 -13.47 -28.00
C ASP A 252 -4.65 -13.12 -26.89
N VAL A 253 -5.93 -13.43 -27.14
CA VAL A 253 -7.03 -13.23 -26.19
C VAL A 253 -6.88 -14.07 -24.90
N GLY A 254 -6.00 -15.09 -24.91
CA GLY A 254 -5.67 -15.90 -23.74
C GLY A 254 -4.48 -15.39 -22.92
N ALA A 255 -3.70 -14.43 -23.42
CA ALA A 255 -2.52 -13.92 -22.73
C ALA A 255 -2.88 -13.13 -21.46
N PRO A 256 -2.05 -13.17 -20.41
CA PRO A 256 -2.19 -12.29 -19.25
C PRO A 256 -2.15 -10.81 -19.64
N ALA A 257 -2.89 -9.98 -18.91
CA ALA A 257 -2.92 -8.53 -19.18
C ALA A 257 -1.57 -7.83 -18.95
N GLU A 258 -0.71 -8.44 -18.14
CA GLU A 258 0.66 -8.02 -17.84
C GLU A 258 1.56 -8.24 -19.06
N ASP A 259 1.65 -9.48 -19.56
CA ASP A 259 2.30 -9.86 -20.83
C ASP A 259 1.84 -8.98 -22.00
N VAL A 260 0.53 -8.73 -22.14
CA VAL A 260 -0.01 -7.86 -23.19
C VAL A 260 0.40 -6.39 -23.02
N SER A 261 0.62 -5.93 -21.79
CA SER A 261 1.13 -4.58 -21.50
C SER A 261 2.63 -4.47 -21.79
N GLU A 262 3.40 -5.47 -21.37
CA GLU A 262 4.84 -5.57 -21.61
C GLU A 262 5.14 -5.69 -23.10
N ALA A 263 4.45 -6.59 -23.81
CA ALA A 263 4.59 -6.77 -25.25
C ALA A 263 4.35 -5.47 -26.03
N LYS A 264 3.39 -4.62 -25.63
CA LYS A 264 3.22 -3.28 -26.23
C LYS A 264 4.45 -2.39 -26.01
N ALA A 265 4.98 -2.34 -24.79
CA ALA A 265 6.14 -1.52 -24.45
C ALA A 265 7.43 -1.99 -25.14
N ALA A 266 7.66 -3.31 -25.16
CA ALA A 266 8.78 -3.94 -25.85
C ALA A 266 8.66 -3.75 -27.38
N ARG A 267 7.47 -3.94 -27.95
CA ARG A 267 7.17 -3.63 -29.36
C ARG A 267 7.41 -2.17 -29.73
N ALA A 268 6.98 -1.23 -28.89
CA ALA A 268 7.24 0.19 -29.10
C ALA A 268 8.76 0.44 -29.23
N THR A 269 9.54 -0.15 -28.33
CA THR A 269 11.01 -0.06 -28.35
C THR A 269 11.60 -0.71 -29.60
N ALA A 270 11.14 -1.91 -29.99
CA ALA A 270 11.58 -2.60 -31.21
C ALA A 270 11.30 -1.78 -32.49
N VAL A 271 10.13 -1.14 -32.60
CA VAL A 271 9.80 -0.22 -33.70
C VAL A 271 10.77 0.98 -33.74
N LEU A 272 11.08 1.58 -32.59
CA LEU A 272 12.00 2.71 -32.50
C LEU A 272 13.44 2.33 -32.84
N LEU A 273 13.90 1.14 -32.40
CA LEU A 273 15.22 0.60 -32.72
C LEU A 273 15.36 0.30 -34.23
N GLY A 274 14.33 -0.30 -34.85
CA GLY A 274 14.31 -0.53 -36.29
C GLY A 274 14.41 0.77 -37.11
N ARG A 275 13.70 1.82 -36.68
CA ARG A 275 13.81 3.17 -37.26
C ARG A 275 15.18 3.82 -37.04
N SER A 276 15.86 3.49 -35.95
CA SER A 276 17.22 3.96 -35.68
C SER A 276 18.21 3.29 -36.62
N ALA A 277 18.10 1.96 -36.79
CA ALA A 277 18.96 1.17 -37.66
C ALA A 277 18.78 1.46 -39.17
N ASP A 278 17.54 1.72 -39.63
CA ASP A 278 17.27 2.08 -41.03
C ASP A 278 17.57 3.56 -41.37
N GLY A 279 17.92 4.37 -40.36
CA GLY A 279 18.22 5.80 -40.51
C GLY A 279 17.00 6.70 -40.69
N SER A 280 15.77 6.21 -40.50
CA SER A 280 14.53 6.99 -40.57
C SER A 280 14.11 7.60 -39.23
N ALA A 281 14.85 7.34 -38.14
CA ALA A 281 14.61 7.91 -36.82
C ALA A 281 14.73 9.43 -36.80
N ASP A 282 13.70 10.10 -36.28
CA ASP A 282 13.70 11.53 -36.03
C ASP A 282 14.17 11.85 -34.59
N ASP A 283 14.24 13.14 -34.26
CA ASP A 283 14.63 13.57 -32.90
C ASP A 283 13.64 13.10 -31.82
N ILE A 284 12.38 12.83 -32.19
CA ILE A 284 11.35 12.32 -31.28
C ILE A 284 11.61 10.83 -30.99
N ASP A 285 11.94 10.02 -32.01
CA ASP A 285 12.35 8.62 -31.80
C ASP A 285 13.55 8.52 -30.85
N ARG A 286 14.53 9.42 -31.00
CA ARG A 286 15.70 9.47 -30.11
C ARG A 286 15.34 9.86 -28.67
N MET A 287 14.49 10.87 -28.48
CA MET A 287 13.98 11.23 -27.14
C MET A 287 13.24 10.05 -26.49
N LEU A 288 12.47 9.27 -27.26
CA LEU A 288 11.75 8.10 -26.75
C LEU A 288 12.72 6.98 -26.32
N LEU A 289 13.75 6.69 -27.12
CA LEU A 289 14.82 5.74 -26.78
C LEU A 289 15.66 6.20 -25.57
N GLU A 290 15.82 7.51 -25.36
CA GLU A 290 16.45 8.11 -24.17
C GLU A 290 15.52 8.11 -22.93
N GLY A 291 14.30 7.57 -23.02
CA GLY A 291 13.31 7.58 -21.93
C GLY A 291 12.64 8.95 -21.70
N ARG A 292 12.93 9.97 -22.50
CA ARG A 292 12.38 11.34 -22.41
C ARG A 292 11.00 11.44 -23.06
N ARG A 293 10.12 10.49 -22.74
CA ARG A 293 8.80 10.31 -23.38
C ARG A 293 7.90 11.53 -23.24
N ARG A 294 7.79 12.08 -22.03
CA ARG A 294 7.05 13.32 -21.78
C ARG A 294 7.51 14.48 -22.65
N GLU A 295 8.83 14.68 -22.78
CA GLU A 295 9.40 15.75 -23.59
C GLU A 295 9.12 15.53 -25.09
N ALA A 296 9.23 14.28 -25.57
CA ALA A 296 8.87 13.90 -26.92
C ALA A 296 7.41 14.25 -27.28
N PHE A 297 6.47 14.01 -26.36
CA PHE A 297 5.06 14.43 -26.52
C PHE A 297 4.90 15.95 -26.44
N ASP A 298 5.59 16.62 -25.52
CA ASP A 298 5.51 18.08 -25.33
C ASP A 298 5.99 18.82 -26.59
N VAL A 299 7.09 18.40 -27.21
CA VAL A 299 7.62 18.95 -28.48
C VAL A 299 6.60 18.84 -29.62
N LEU A 300 5.91 17.69 -29.75
CA LEU A 300 4.89 17.50 -30.78
C LEU A 300 3.62 18.34 -30.51
N ILE A 301 3.19 18.44 -29.25
CA ILE A 301 2.02 19.23 -28.85
C ILE A 301 2.29 20.73 -29.04
N ASP A 302 3.48 21.23 -28.71
CA ASP A 302 3.85 22.63 -28.93
C ASP A 302 4.05 22.93 -30.42
N ARG A 303 4.56 21.99 -31.23
CA ARG A 303 4.53 22.11 -32.69
C ARG A 303 3.10 22.22 -33.20
N MET A 304 2.14 21.43 -32.70
CA MET A 304 0.72 21.56 -33.06
C MET A 304 0.07 22.90 -32.65
N ARG A 305 0.60 23.58 -31.63
CA ARG A 305 0.13 24.91 -31.18
C ARG A 305 0.70 26.05 -32.01
N THR A 306 1.95 25.93 -32.46
CA THR A 306 2.71 27.00 -33.12
C THR A 306 2.72 26.91 -34.65
N SER A 307 2.43 25.75 -35.23
CA SER A 307 2.34 25.52 -36.68
C SER A 307 0.89 25.53 -37.21
N ALA A 308 0.74 25.57 -38.54
CA ALA A 308 -0.53 25.55 -39.24
C ALA A 308 -0.46 24.73 -40.55
N GLY A 309 -1.61 24.27 -41.04
CA GLY A 309 -1.70 23.44 -42.25
C GLY A 309 -0.93 22.12 -42.10
N ASP A 310 -0.27 21.70 -43.17
CA ASP A 310 0.40 20.39 -43.31
C ASP A 310 1.36 20.06 -42.16
N GLU A 311 2.06 21.05 -41.58
CA GLU A 311 2.98 20.82 -40.45
C GLU A 311 2.22 20.46 -39.15
N LYS A 312 1.06 21.08 -38.93
CA LYS A 312 0.19 20.75 -37.78
C LYS A 312 -0.43 19.37 -37.96
N ASP A 313 -0.85 19.02 -39.17
CA ASP A 313 -1.42 17.71 -39.46
C ASP A 313 -0.36 16.60 -39.46
N ALA A 314 0.89 16.89 -39.85
CA ALA A 314 2.02 15.98 -39.68
C ALA A 314 2.34 15.73 -38.20
N ALA A 315 2.42 16.78 -37.37
CA ALA A 315 2.64 16.64 -35.93
C ALA A 315 1.49 15.87 -35.25
N ARG A 316 0.24 16.14 -35.65
CA ARG A 316 -0.95 15.39 -35.21
C ARG A 316 -0.86 13.92 -35.55
N THR A 317 -0.53 13.60 -36.81
CA THR A 317 -0.43 12.22 -37.31
C THR A 317 0.69 11.46 -36.60
N ARG A 318 1.84 12.11 -36.39
CA ARG A 318 2.97 11.55 -35.64
C ARG A 318 2.59 11.21 -34.21
N LEU A 319 1.92 12.13 -33.50
CA LEU A 319 1.50 11.93 -32.11
C LEU A 319 0.46 10.82 -31.97
N LEU A 320 -0.51 10.71 -32.90
CA LEU A 320 -1.45 9.58 -32.94
C LEU A 320 -0.75 8.25 -33.21
N GLY A 321 0.27 8.23 -34.08
CA GLY A 321 1.11 7.06 -34.29
C GLY A 321 1.80 6.60 -33.01
N LEU A 322 2.44 7.53 -32.28
CA LEU A 322 3.07 7.22 -31.00
C LEU A 322 2.06 6.73 -29.94
N PHE A 323 0.87 7.33 -29.87
CA PHE A 323 -0.20 6.87 -28.96
C PHE A 323 -0.78 5.48 -29.30
N SER A 324 -0.43 4.90 -30.45
CA SER A 324 -0.77 3.52 -30.81
C SER A 324 0.32 2.50 -30.44
N LEU A 325 1.50 2.96 -30.03
CA LEU A 325 2.60 2.11 -29.55
C LEU A 325 2.50 1.82 -28.05
N TYR A 326 1.81 2.66 -27.28
CA TYR A 326 1.70 2.57 -25.82
C TYR A 326 0.29 2.20 -25.37
N ASP A 327 0.17 1.71 -24.12
CA ASP A 327 -1.14 1.37 -23.57
C ASP A 327 -2.03 2.63 -23.39
N PRO A 328 -3.32 2.58 -23.78
CA PRO A 328 -4.23 3.71 -23.61
C PRO A 328 -4.50 4.11 -22.14
N ALA A 329 -4.18 3.27 -21.16
CA ALA A 329 -4.32 3.55 -19.73
C ALA A 329 -3.06 4.19 -19.09
N ASP A 330 -1.96 4.32 -19.83
CA ASP A 330 -0.72 4.95 -19.35
C ASP A 330 -0.98 6.44 -18.93
N PRO A 331 -0.62 6.87 -17.71
CA PRO A 331 -0.86 8.22 -17.24
C PRO A 331 -0.26 9.33 -18.11
N GLU A 332 0.92 9.13 -18.69
CA GLU A 332 1.55 10.11 -19.60
C GLU A 332 0.80 10.18 -20.93
N VAL A 333 0.31 9.04 -21.43
CA VAL A 333 -0.51 8.98 -22.66
C VAL A 333 -1.85 9.66 -22.44
N ILE A 334 -2.49 9.50 -21.26
CA ILE A 334 -3.75 10.16 -20.91
C ILE A 334 -3.57 11.69 -20.82
N ASP A 335 -2.51 12.16 -20.14
CA ASP A 335 -2.17 13.58 -20.04
C ASP A 335 -1.86 14.18 -21.42
N ALA A 336 -1.00 13.53 -22.20
CA ALA A 336 -0.65 13.98 -23.55
C ALA A 336 -1.85 14.01 -24.51
N ARG A 337 -2.74 13.01 -24.47
CA ARG A 337 -4.01 13.01 -25.24
C ARG A 337 -4.92 14.17 -24.85
N THR A 338 -5.02 14.48 -23.56
CA THR A 338 -5.80 15.61 -23.05
C THR A 338 -5.22 16.94 -23.56
N ARG A 339 -3.90 17.12 -23.45
CA ARG A 339 -3.20 18.33 -23.92
C ARG A 339 -3.20 18.48 -25.43
N MET A 340 -3.18 17.37 -26.18
CA MET A 340 -3.38 17.35 -27.63
C MET A 340 -4.78 17.84 -28.01
N ALA A 341 -5.83 17.38 -27.33
CA ALA A 341 -7.19 17.86 -27.58
C ALA A 341 -7.30 19.38 -27.38
N SER A 342 -6.70 19.92 -26.30
CA SER A 342 -6.60 21.37 -26.05
C SER A 342 -5.65 22.13 -27.01
N ALA A 343 -4.94 21.46 -27.93
CA ALA A 343 -4.17 22.09 -29.00
C ALA A 343 -4.90 22.05 -30.36
N LEU A 344 -6.03 21.34 -30.43
CA LEU A 344 -6.90 21.23 -31.63
C LEU A 344 -8.08 22.19 -31.61
N PHE A 345 -8.48 22.70 -30.43
CA PHE A 345 -9.63 23.58 -30.20
C PHE A 345 -9.20 24.88 -29.51
#